data_AF-A0A0C7MWM7-F1
#
_entry.id   AF-A0A0C7MWM7-F1
#
_cell.length_a   1.000
_cell.length_b   1.000
_cell.length_c   1.000
_cell.angle_alpha   90.00
_cell.angle_beta   90.00
_cell.angle_gamma   90.00
#
_symmetry.space_group_name_H-M   'P 1'
#
loop_
_entity.id
_entity.type
_entity.pdbx_description
1 polymer ?
#
loop_
_entity_poly.entity_id
_entity_poly.type
_entity_poly.pdbx_seq_one_letter_code
_entity_poly.pdbx_strand_id
1 'polypeptide(L)'
;MTQKNDNQSDFERLVEHFRNSLSCLRSLIGVEPFIDVAGTFFELIVSMCPESCFQELLEEHCEGRRALELELEREITSHPELDLEVDPRFLMKSISRTRLYERHTLELKIKLVIISKTVIAFLDFFDKEYAEAFFKFRWTLQFLHECRKTLGICDIPVAVSLDYERSLSLLCAKSLVRGFGGLRATKTKIATEFKVNRLDIFEGLLANILDCTEPSILTCGDELDQFMMEEMFTVLGQMEECISFLRGPLCEIEDFGSRRIYAIRGQQTHLDGMIRKFILASTFTLSGDPSFLFCFDKILEGIVLYGGIHLYVIAFFCELRLFYEDELLNCGTVPRLFEKNSSPLAALANTLVERGSEMGTLDNDLKHLRCPYVLVKINDEKPIIVDALHEPAGKHSHEITLLLSAAKLKAKRKIHGEHQSEVQTSEDLWKKGLSWVQFWQNCYLDNKGEIPIKLATLFNDINGLEPYLP
;
A
#
# COMPACT_ATOMS: atom_id res chain seq x y z
N MET A 1 -7.89 33.56 -16.72
CA MET A 1 -8.41 32.62 -17.74
C MET A 1 -7.24 32.19 -18.61
N THR A 2 -6.45 31.27 -18.08
CA THR A 2 -5.35 30.61 -18.81
C THR A 2 -5.94 29.56 -19.72
N GLN A 3 -5.52 29.54 -20.98
CA GLN A 3 -5.89 28.50 -21.95
C GLN A 3 -5.48 27.14 -21.39
N LYS A 4 -6.44 26.21 -21.23
CA LYS A 4 -6.13 24.79 -21.06
C LYS A 4 -5.36 24.36 -22.31
N ASN A 5 -4.11 23.94 -22.14
CA ASN A 5 -3.45 23.14 -23.17
C ASN A 5 -4.18 21.79 -23.16
N ASP A 6 -5.11 21.59 -24.10
CA ASP A 6 -5.99 20.40 -24.18
C ASP A 6 -5.26 19.06 -24.41
N ASN A 7 -3.92 19.04 -24.42
CA ASN A 7 -3.10 17.86 -24.69
C ASN A 7 -2.30 17.34 -23.48
N GLN A 8 -2.31 18.01 -22.33
CA GLN A 8 -1.52 17.59 -21.16
C GLN A 8 -2.42 16.84 -20.15
N SER A 9 -2.00 15.65 -19.74
CA SER A 9 -2.81 14.80 -18.83
C SER A 9 -2.92 15.41 -17.43
N ASP A 10 -3.93 15.01 -16.66
CA ASP A 10 -4.14 15.54 -15.30
C ASP A 10 -2.94 15.20 -14.39
N PHE A 11 -2.41 13.98 -14.52
CA PHE A 11 -1.23 13.56 -13.78
C PHE A 11 0.01 14.39 -14.11
N GLU A 12 0.25 14.68 -15.39
CA GLU A 12 1.39 15.51 -15.81
C GLU A 12 1.30 16.94 -15.25
N ARG A 13 0.09 17.51 -15.17
CA ARG A 13 -0.13 18.84 -14.58
C ARG A 13 0.19 18.84 -13.08
N LEU A 14 -0.24 17.80 -12.36
CA LEU A 14 0.06 17.65 -10.94
C LEU A 14 1.57 17.44 -10.68
N VAL A 15 2.23 16.59 -11.46
CA VAL A 15 3.69 16.36 -11.38
C VAL A 15 4.46 17.65 -11.65
N GLU A 16 4.04 18.42 -12.65
CA GLU A 16 4.65 19.72 -12.96
C GLU A 16 4.45 20.72 -11.82
N HIS A 17 3.29 20.72 -11.16
CA HIS A 17 3.06 21.52 -9.96
C HIS A 17 4.06 21.15 -8.84
N PHE A 18 4.25 19.85 -8.56
CA PHE A 18 5.23 19.40 -7.57
C PHE A 18 6.67 19.78 -7.91
N ARG A 19 7.09 19.63 -9.18
CA ARG A 19 8.43 20.03 -9.63
C ARG A 19 8.67 21.53 -9.47
N ASN A 20 7.68 22.36 -9.81
CA ASN A 20 7.77 23.80 -9.61
C ASN A 20 7.91 24.16 -8.13
N SER A 21 7.16 23.51 -7.25
CA SER A 21 7.27 23.70 -5.79
C SER A 21 8.64 23.27 -5.26
N LEU A 22 9.23 22.17 -5.76
CA LEU A 22 10.58 21.73 -5.40
C LEU A 22 11.68 22.65 -5.93
N SER A 23 11.52 23.18 -7.14
CA SER A 23 12.43 24.18 -7.72
C SER A 23 12.41 25.47 -6.90
N CYS A 24 11.22 25.92 -6.49
CA CYS A 24 11.06 27.04 -5.57
C CYS A 24 11.77 26.75 -4.23
N LEU A 25 11.49 25.60 -3.61
CA LEU A 25 12.12 25.18 -2.36
C LEU A 25 13.66 25.22 -2.46
N ARG A 26 14.24 24.69 -3.54
CA ARG A 26 15.68 24.70 -3.77
C ARG A 26 16.29 26.10 -3.70
N SER A 27 15.57 27.10 -4.22
CA SER A 27 16.02 28.50 -4.20
C SER A 27 15.95 29.16 -2.82
N LEU A 28 15.15 28.62 -1.91
CA LEU A 28 14.98 29.12 -0.54
C LEU A 28 16.03 28.57 0.43
N ILE A 29 16.64 27.41 0.12
CA ILE A 29 17.64 26.78 0.99
C ILE A 29 18.85 27.71 1.15
N GLY A 30 19.19 28.02 2.41
CA GLY A 30 20.28 28.93 2.76
C GLY A 30 19.95 30.42 2.63
N VAL A 31 18.73 30.77 2.20
CA VAL A 31 18.23 32.15 2.12
C VAL A 31 17.19 32.41 3.21
N GLU A 32 16.20 31.53 3.33
CA GLU A 32 15.11 31.64 4.30
C GLU A 32 15.42 30.86 5.60
N PRO A 33 14.73 31.18 6.72
CA PRO A 33 14.83 30.41 7.95
C PRO A 33 14.52 28.92 7.74
N PHE A 34 15.27 28.05 8.41
CA PHE A 34 15.13 26.60 8.23
C PHE A 34 13.70 26.11 8.43
N ILE A 35 12.98 26.61 9.45
CA ILE A 35 11.61 26.17 9.76
C ILE A 35 10.61 26.41 8.60
N ASP A 36 10.84 27.42 7.77
CA ASP A 36 9.97 27.77 6.64
C ASP A 36 10.30 26.91 5.42
N VAL A 37 11.60 26.70 5.16
CA VAL A 37 12.10 25.77 4.14
C VAL A 37 11.64 24.35 4.46
N ALA A 38 11.89 23.88 5.67
CA ALA A 38 11.52 22.55 6.13
C ALA A 38 10.01 22.37 6.24
N GLY A 39 9.26 23.45 6.55
CA GLY A 39 7.80 23.45 6.48
C GLY A 39 7.29 23.19 5.06
N THR A 40 7.85 23.88 4.06
CA THR A 40 7.48 23.65 2.65
C THR A 40 7.85 22.23 2.19
N PHE A 41 9.01 21.73 2.59
CA PHE A 41 9.41 20.34 2.32
C PHE A 41 8.48 19.33 3.01
N PHE A 42 8.08 19.60 4.26
CA PHE A 42 7.11 18.80 5.00
C PHE A 42 5.75 18.75 4.29
N GLU A 43 5.22 19.88 3.82
CA GLU A 43 3.95 19.91 3.07
C GLU A 43 4.02 19.04 1.81
N LEU A 44 5.15 19.06 1.08
CA LEU A 44 5.34 18.19 -0.09
C LEU A 44 5.38 16.70 0.29
N ILE A 45 6.00 16.35 1.42
CA ILE A 45 6.04 14.97 1.93
C ILE A 45 4.63 14.49 2.30
N VAL A 46 3.88 15.27 3.10
CA VAL A 46 2.54 14.87 3.56
C VAL A 46 1.50 14.94 2.43
N SER A 47 1.76 15.71 1.37
CA SER A 47 0.99 15.66 0.12
C SER A 47 1.33 14.45 -0.77
N MET A 48 2.14 13.51 -0.26
CA MET A 48 2.54 12.28 -0.95
C MET A 48 3.24 12.51 -2.29
N CYS A 49 3.94 13.65 -2.45
CA CYS A 49 4.64 14.01 -3.67
C CYS A 49 5.52 12.83 -4.16
N PRO A 50 5.44 12.45 -5.45
CA PRO A 50 6.18 11.30 -5.97
C PRO A 50 7.68 11.41 -5.73
N GLU A 51 8.31 10.32 -5.26
CA GLU A 51 9.76 10.24 -5.00
C GLU A 51 10.59 10.69 -6.22
N SER A 52 10.13 10.41 -7.43
CA SER A 52 10.79 10.83 -8.68
C SER A 52 10.92 12.35 -8.82
N CYS A 53 10.00 13.12 -8.26
CA CYS A 53 10.06 14.58 -8.30
C CYS A 53 11.21 15.11 -7.42
N PHE A 54 11.50 14.43 -6.31
CA PHE A 54 12.56 14.82 -5.39
C PHE A 54 13.98 14.55 -5.90
N GLN A 55 14.16 13.81 -7.00
CA GLN A 55 15.48 13.45 -7.54
C GLN A 55 16.37 14.67 -7.76
N GLU A 56 15.83 15.74 -8.36
CA GLU A 56 16.60 16.95 -8.64
C GLU A 56 17.12 17.67 -7.37
N LEU A 57 16.48 17.42 -6.22
CA LEU A 57 16.83 18.01 -4.94
C LEU A 57 17.66 17.07 -4.06
N LEU A 58 17.34 15.77 -4.05
CA LEU A 58 17.81 14.79 -3.06
C LEU A 58 18.75 13.71 -3.62
N GLU A 59 19.00 13.66 -4.93
CA GLU A 59 19.94 12.69 -5.50
C GLU A 59 21.33 12.82 -4.87
N GLU A 60 22.03 11.68 -4.78
CA GLU A 60 23.33 11.58 -4.13
C GLU A 60 24.30 12.61 -4.73
N HIS A 61 24.90 13.44 -3.88
CA HIS A 61 25.79 14.56 -4.24
C HIS A 61 25.13 15.82 -4.81
N CYS A 62 23.80 15.92 -4.85
CA CYS A 62 23.14 17.19 -5.17
C CYS A 62 23.49 18.27 -4.11
N GLU A 63 23.80 19.49 -4.58
CA GLU A 63 24.10 20.62 -3.69
C GLU A 63 22.90 20.97 -2.80
N GLY A 64 21.67 20.84 -3.33
CA GLY A 64 20.44 21.10 -2.59
C GLY A 64 20.28 20.19 -1.39
N ARG A 65 20.56 18.88 -1.55
CA ARG A 65 20.57 17.91 -0.46
C ARG A 65 21.56 18.28 0.63
N ARG A 66 22.82 18.52 0.27
CA ARG A 66 23.86 18.88 1.25
C ARG A 66 23.49 20.14 2.01
N ALA A 67 22.96 21.14 1.32
CA ALA A 67 22.54 22.37 1.96
C ALA A 67 21.35 22.15 2.92
N LEU A 68 20.36 21.34 2.54
CA LEU A 68 19.24 20.97 3.41
C LEU A 68 19.70 20.21 4.66
N GLU A 69 20.57 19.20 4.50
CA GLU A 69 21.12 18.40 5.60
C GLU A 69 21.96 19.27 6.56
N LEU A 70 22.77 20.19 6.04
CA LEU A 70 23.56 21.12 6.84
C LEU A 70 22.70 22.11 7.64
N GLU A 71 21.62 22.65 7.04
CA GLU A 71 20.69 23.52 7.75
C GLU A 71 19.92 22.75 8.83
N LEU A 72 19.48 21.52 8.53
CA LEU A 72 18.85 20.62 9.49
C LEU A 72 19.77 20.30 10.67
N GLU A 73 21.04 19.94 10.42
CA GLU A 73 22.04 19.67 11.45
C GLU A 73 22.30 20.91 12.32
N ARG A 74 22.42 22.09 11.69
CA ARG A 74 22.60 23.36 12.40
C ARG A 74 21.40 23.66 13.31
N GLU A 75 20.19 23.50 12.80
CA GLU A 75 18.97 23.76 13.56
C GLU A 75 18.87 22.82 14.77
N ILE A 76 19.06 21.50 14.57
CA ILE A 76 19.03 20.52 15.66
C ILE A 76 20.11 20.82 16.71
N THR A 77 21.33 21.14 16.28
CA THR A 77 22.44 21.45 17.19
C THR A 77 22.20 22.75 17.97
N SER A 78 21.45 23.70 17.40
CA SER A 78 21.08 24.96 18.08
C SER A 78 20.04 24.78 19.18
N HIS A 79 19.32 23.64 19.18
CA HIS A 79 18.28 23.28 20.14
C HIS A 79 18.60 21.96 20.87
N PRO A 80 19.67 21.90 21.69
CA PRO A 80 20.09 20.66 22.36
C PRO A 80 19.04 20.14 23.37
N GLU A 81 18.08 20.96 23.78
CA GLU A 81 16.96 20.51 24.61
C GLU A 81 15.91 19.69 23.82
N LEU A 82 15.96 19.73 22.49
CA LEU A 82 15.09 18.99 21.57
C LEU A 82 15.82 17.76 21.01
N ASP A 83 16.30 16.90 21.91
CA ASP A 83 16.95 15.66 21.51
C ASP A 83 15.95 14.73 20.82
N LEU A 84 16.13 14.53 19.50
CA LEU A 84 15.24 13.72 18.67
C LEU A 84 15.53 12.21 18.77
N GLU A 85 16.55 11.81 19.54
CA GLU A 85 16.92 10.40 19.73
C GLU A 85 16.29 9.80 21.00
N VAL A 86 15.75 10.63 21.90
CA VAL A 86 15.08 10.15 23.12
C VAL A 86 13.66 9.65 22.85
N ASP A 87 13.09 8.94 23.82
CA ASP A 87 11.69 8.48 23.74
C ASP A 87 10.70 9.67 23.59
N PRO A 88 9.69 9.58 22.69
CA PRO A 88 8.77 10.68 22.41
C PRO A 88 8.05 11.22 23.66
N ARG A 89 7.69 10.33 24.58
CA ARG A 89 7.01 10.70 25.83
C ARG A 89 7.94 11.46 26.76
N PHE A 90 9.22 11.10 26.78
CA PHE A 90 10.22 11.82 27.57
C PHE A 90 10.43 13.22 26.99
N LEU A 91 10.60 13.34 25.67
CA LEU A 91 10.77 14.63 25.00
C LEU A 91 9.57 15.56 25.24
N MET A 92 8.35 15.07 25.04
CA MET A 92 7.14 15.85 25.27
C MET A 92 7.01 16.28 26.74
N LYS A 93 7.40 15.44 27.70
CA LYS A 93 7.48 15.84 29.11
C LYS A 93 8.54 16.92 29.34
N SER A 94 9.68 16.88 28.66
CA SER A 94 10.71 17.91 28.75
C SER A 94 10.19 19.25 28.24
N ILE A 95 9.60 19.26 27.04
CA ILE A 95 9.01 20.44 26.39
C ILE A 95 7.88 21.05 27.26
N SER A 96 7.01 20.22 27.84
CA SER A 96 5.86 20.68 28.64
C SER A 96 6.20 21.05 30.09
N ARG A 97 7.29 20.51 30.66
CA ARG A 97 7.74 20.85 32.02
C ARG A 97 8.24 22.28 32.12
N THR A 98 8.68 22.84 31.01
CA THR A 98 9.02 24.25 30.93
C THR A 98 7.74 25.08 30.83
N ARG A 99 6.92 25.04 31.89
CA ARG A 99 5.69 25.84 32.12
C ARG A 99 5.93 27.36 32.12
N LEU A 100 7.14 27.80 31.78
CA LEU A 100 7.58 29.19 31.71
C LEU A 100 7.54 29.75 30.29
N TYR A 101 7.28 28.94 29.27
CA TYR A 101 7.27 29.41 27.89
C TYR A 101 5.91 29.94 27.44
N GLU A 102 5.94 31.07 26.74
CA GLU A 102 4.81 31.60 25.98
C GLU A 102 4.30 30.53 25.00
N ARG A 103 2.98 30.48 24.81
CA ARG A 103 2.29 29.50 23.94
C ARG A 103 2.95 29.38 22.57
N HIS A 104 3.42 30.48 22.02
CA HIS A 104 4.12 30.55 20.75
C HIS A 104 5.45 29.76 20.74
N THR A 105 6.26 29.85 21.78
CA THR A 105 7.52 29.08 21.89
C THR A 105 7.24 27.58 21.99
N LEU A 106 6.19 27.17 22.71
CA LEU A 106 5.78 25.76 22.80
C LEU A 106 5.38 25.22 21.42
N GLU A 107 4.58 25.99 20.68
CA GLU A 107 4.15 25.67 19.32
C GLU A 107 5.35 25.53 18.38
N LEU A 108 6.29 26.48 18.39
CA LEU A 108 7.50 26.42 17.57
C LEU A 108 8.35 25.18 17.87
N LYS A 109 8.54 24.81 19.14
CA LYS A 109 9.31 23.61 19.51
C LYS A 109 8.64 22.34 19.03
N ILE A 110 7.32 22.22 19.18
CA ILE A 110 6.57 21.05 18.70
C ILE A 110 6.62 20.96 17.17
N LYS A 111 6.41 22.09 16.49
CA LYS A 111 6.50 22.19 15.02
C LYS A 111 7.89 21.76 14.54
N LEU A 112 8.95 22.27 15.17
CA LEU A 112 10.32 21.93 14.82
C LEU A 112 10.61 20.43 15.01
N VAL A 113 10.17 19.82 16.10
CA VAL A 113 10.34 18.37 16.33
C VAL A 113 9.65 17.55 15.24
N ILE A 114 8.38 17.84 14.95
CA ILE A 114 7.59 17.08 13.96
C ILE A 114 8.20 17.22 12.57
N ILE A 115 8.49 18.45 12.14
CA ILE A 115 9.03 18.73 10.81
C ILE A 115 10.41 18.10 10.66
N SER A 116 11.35 18.39 11.56
CA SER A 116 12.73 17.88 11.46
C SER A 116 12.76 16.36 11.46
N LYS A 117 11.98 15.70 12.33
CA LYS A 117 12.00 14.23 12.38
C LYS A 117 11.32 13.58 11.18
N THR A 118 10.31 14.24 10.60
CA THR A 118 9.70 13.83 9.32
C THR A 118 10.68 13.98 8.15
N VAL A 119 11.41 15.10 8.08
CA VAL A 119 12.46 15.32 7.05
C VAL A 119 13.52 14.23 7.13
N ILE A 120 14.05 13.93 8.32
CA ILE A 120 15.03 12.86 8.51
C ILE A 120 14.46 11.51 8.05
N ALA A 121 13.24 11.18 8.47
CA ALA A 121 12.60 9.91 8.10
C ALA A 121 12.42 9.79 6.58
N PHE A 122 12.09 10.89 5.90
CA PHE A 122 11.92 10.92 4.45
C PHE A 122 13.24 10.81 3.70
N LEU A 123 14.34 11.39 4.20
CA LEU A 123 15.67 11.21 3.62
C LEU A 123 16.07 9.73 3.62
N ASP A 124 15.91 9.04 4.76
CA ASP A 124 16.17 7.59 4.83
C ASP A 124 15.26 6.81 3.86
N PHE A 125 13.99 7.21 3.76
CA PHE A 125 13.04 6.58 2.84
C PHE A 125 13.49 6.73 1.39
N PHE A 126 13.91 7.93 0.99
CA PHE A 126 14.40 8.24 -0.34
C PHE A 126 15.68 7.46 -0.68
N ASP A 127 16.57 7.29 0.31
CA ASP A 127 17.79 6.48 0.21
C ASP A 127 17.53 4.98 0.22
N LYS A 128 16.25 4.57 0.33
CA LYS A 128 15.81 3.17 0.40
C LYS A 128 16.23 2.47 1.68
N GLU A 129 16.60 3.23 2.72
CA GLU A 129 16.79 2.78 4.10
C GLU A 129 15.44 2.66 4.82
N TYR A 130 14.51 1.93 4.21
CA TYR A 130 13.11 1.88 4.61
C TYR A 130 12.88 1.38 6.05
N ALA A 131 13.76 0.54 6.59
CA ALA A 131 13.65 0.07 7.97
C ALA A 131 13.90 1.22 8.97
N GLU A 132 14.90 2.06 8.68
CA GLU A 132 15.22 3.24 9.48
C GLU A 132 14.13 4.30 9.35
N ALA A 133 13.69 4.57 8.12
CA ALA A 133 12.55 5.45 7.85
C ALA A 133 11.30 5.03 8.63
N PHE A 134 10.99 3.73 8.66
CA PHE A 134 9.86 3.19 9.42
C PHE A 134 9.94 3.55 10.91
N PHE A 135 11.09 3.35 11.56
CA PHE A 135 11.24 3.67 12.98
C PHE A 135 11.09 5.16 13.24
N LYS A 136 11.62 6.02 12.37
CA LYS A 136 11.53 7.48 12.52
C LYS A 136 10.12 8.03 12.25
N PHE A 137 9.40 7.52 11.25
CA PHE A 137 7.98 7.84 11.06
C PHE A 137 7.12 7.35 12.23
N ARG A 138 7.35 6.12 12.71
CA ARG A 138 6.67 5.59 13.89
C ARG A 138 6.93 6.45 15.13
N TRP A 139 8.18 6.87 15.35
CA TRP A 139 8.55 7.77 16.43
C TRP A 139 7.77 9.08 16.35
N THR A 140 7.63 9.64 15.15
CA THR A 140 6.88 10.88 14.90
C THR A 140 5.39 10.71 15.24
N LEU A 141 4.77 9.60 14.83
CA LEU A 141 3.37 9.29 15.19
C LEU A 141 3.18 9.11 16.70
N GLN A 142 4.14 8.46 17.37
CA GLN A 142 4.13 8.34 18.83
C GLN A 142 4.27 9.71 19.52
N PHE A 143 5.09 10.61 18.97
CA PHE A 143 5.21 11.97 19.45
C PHE A 143 3.89 12.75 19.31
N LEU A 144 3.24 12.69 18.14
CA LEU A 144 1.91 13.30 17.93
C LEU A 144 0.86 12.78 18.92
N HIS A 145 0.90 11.48 19.24
CA HIS A 145 0.02 10.90 20.24
C HIS A 145 0.28 11.46 21.66
N GLU A 146 1.55 11.64 22.04
CA GLU A 146 1.90 12.24 23.34
C GLU A 146 1.59 13.75 23.40
N CYS A 147 1.72 14.48 22.28
CA CYS A 147 1.29 15.86 22.14
C CYS A 147 -0.19 16.02 22.52
N ARG A 148 -1.07 15.18 21.96
CA ARG A 148 -2.53 15.23 22.20
C ARG A 148 -2.94 14.94 23.65
N LYS A 149 -2.10 14.26 24.44
CA LYS A 149 -2.35 14.02 25.88
C LYS A 149 -2.11 15.25 26.75
N THR A 150 -1.44 16.28 26.23
CA THR A 150 -1.06 17.46 27.01
C THR A 150 -2.10 18.58 26.82
N LEU A 151 -2.64 19.06 27.93
CA LEU A 151 -3.61 20.17 27.95
C LEU A 151 -3.02 21.43 27.31
N GLY A 152 -3.73 22.03 26.36
CA GLY A 152 -3.33 23.26 25.67
C GLY A 152 -2.65 23.07 24.30
N ILE A 153 -2.37 21.82 23.89
CA ILE A 153 -1.81 21.50 22.57
C ILE A 153 -2.90 21.34 21.49
N CYS A 154 -4.17 21.27 21.89
CA CYS A 154 -5.33 21.11 20.99
C CYS A 154 -5.42 22.17 19.88
N ASP A 155 -4.71 23.29 20.03
CA ASP A 155 -4.75 24.41 19.10
C ASP A 155 -3.49 24.50 18.21
N ILE A 156 -2.53 23.56 18.29
CA ILE A 156 -1.33 23.54 17.45
C ILE A 156 -1.65 22.74 16.17
N PRO A 157 -1.86 23.39 15.00
CA PRO A 157 -2.45 22.73 13.84
C PRO A 157 -1.68 21.49 13.38
N VAL A 158 -0.34 21.60 13.33
CA VAL A 158 0.53 20.49 12.88
C VAL A 158 0.46 19.26 13.80
N ALA A 159 0.13 19.45 15.08
CA ALA A 159 0.08 18.37 16.07
C ALA A 159 -1.30 17.68 16.17
N VAL A 160 -2.35 18.34 15.68
CA VAL A 160 -3.74 17.85 15.75
C VAL A 160 -4.37 17.57 14.39
N SER A 161 -3.68 17.93 13.30
CA SER A 161 -4.13 17.66 11.94
C SER A 161 -4.21 16.16 11.68
N LEU A 162 -5.45 15.68 11.48
CA LEU A 162 -5.72 14.29 11.11
C LEU A 162 -5.15 13.96 9.72
N ASP A 163 -5.10 14.94 8.81
CA ASP A 163 -4.54 14.75 7.46
C ASP A 163 -3.02 14.49 7.50
N TYR A 164 -2.30 15.23 8.35
CA TYR A 164 -0.86 15.00 8.54
C TYR A 164 -0.61 13.66 9.24
N GLU A 165 -1.40 13.33 10.27
CA GLU A 165 -1.29 12.04 10.93
C GLU A 165 -1.58 10.87 9.98
N ARG A 166 -2.61 10.99 9.13
CA ARG A 166 -2.93 10.02 8.08
C ARG A 166 -1.76 9.85 7.12
N SER A 167 -1.22 10.94 6.59
CA SER A 167 -0.14 10.92 5.61
C SER A 167 1.17 10.35 6.19
N LEU A 168 1.52 10.72 7.41
CA LEU A 168 2.65 10.13 8.13
C LEU A 168 2.42 8.64 8.42
N SER A 169 1.18 8.23 8.72
CA SER A 169 0.82 6.81 8.89
C SER A 169 0.96 6.03 7.59
N LEU A 170 0.60 6.62 6.45
CA LEU A 170 0.79 6.05 5.11
C LEU A 170 2.28 5.89 4.77
N LEU A 171 3.10 6.92 5.02
CA LEU A 171 4.55 6.84 4.82
C LEU A 171 5.23 5.81 5.73
N CYS A 172 4.78 5.73 6.99
CA CYS A 172 5.19 4.70 7.94
C CYS A 172 4.86 3.29 7.40
N ALA A 173 3.63 3.09 6.90
CA ALA A 173 3.20 1.83 6.31
C ALA A 173 4.00 1.48 5.04
N LYS A 174 4.21 2.44 4.12
CA LYS A 174 5.05 2.25 2.93
C LYS A 174 6.47 1.81 3.30
N SER A 175 7.06 2.46 4.29
CA SER A 175 8.39 2.11 4.82
C SER A 175 8.41 0.68 5.38
N LEU A 176 7.37 0.28 6.12
CA LEU A 176 7.24 -1.06 6.67
C LEU A 176 7.08 -2.13 5.58
N VAL A 177 6.25 -1.89 4.56
CA VAL A 177 6.05 -2.78 3.41
C VAL A 177 7.36 -2.98 2.66
N ARG A 178 8.09 -1.89 2.34
CA ARG A 178 9.32 -1.96 1.55
C ARG A 178 10.54 -2.44 2.35
N GLY A 179 10.69 -2.01 3.59
CA GLY A 179 11.89 -2.27 4.41
C GLY A 179 12.03 -3.69 4.92
N PHE A 180 10.92 -4.42 5.01
CA PHE A 180 10.93 -5.82 5.39
C PHE A 180 10.71 -6.76 4.20
N GLY A 181 10.84 -6.27 2.97
CA GLY A 181 11.05 -7.09 1.77
C GLY A 181 10.02 -8.18 1.50
N GLY A 182 8.74 -7.96 1.84
CA GLY A 182 7.68 -8.97 1.66
C GLY A 182 7.77 -10.17 2.61
N LEU A 183 7.32 -11.35 2.16
CA LEU A 183 7.33 -12.59 2.94
C LEU A 183 8.76 -13.10 3.23
N ARG A 184 9.74 -12.72 2.41
CA ARG A 184 11.17 -13.07 2.52
C ARG A 184 11.80 -12.77 3.88
N ALA A 185 11.36 -11.74 4.60
CA ALA A 185 11.99 -11.36 5.86
C ALA A 185 11.54 -12.21 7.06
N THR A 186 10.86 -13.33 6.85
CA THR A 186 10.63 -14.28 7.95
C THR A 186 11.91 -15.00 8.40
N LYS A 187 13.00 -15.07 7.62
CA LYS A 187 14.16 -15.91 8.04
C LYS A 187 15.60 -15.45 7.80
N THR A 188 15.94 -14.46 6.98
CA THR A 188 17.35 -14.41 6.49
C THR A 188 18.27 -13.30 6.99
N LYS A 189 17.82 -12.30 7.77
CA LYS A 189 18.73 -11.29 8.37
C LYS A 189 18.31 -10.71 9.74
N ILE A 190 17.42 -11.37 10.48
CA ILE A 190 16.91 -10.86 11.77
C ILE A 190 17.26 -11.82 12.90
N ALA A 191 18.53 -12.22 12.98
CA ALA A 191 19.03 -13.04 14.08
C ALA A 191 19.59 -12.20 15.24
N THR A 192 19.69 -10.87 15.13
CA THR A 192 20.28 -10.06 16.21
C THR A 192 19.53 -8.82 16.66
N GLU A 193 18.63 -8.16 15.90
CA GLU A 193 18.17 -6.82 16.36
C GLU A 193 16.67 -6.51 16.41
N PHE A 194 15.74 -7.23 15.77
CA PHE A 194 14.32 -6.77 15.78
C PHE A 194 13.26 -7.87 15.90
N LYS A 195 12.80 -8.14 17.13
CA LYS A 195 11.56 -8.91 17.42
C LYS A 195 10.34 -8.00 17.35
N VAL A 196 10.04 -7.47 16.17
CA VAL A 196 8.90 -6.59 15.96
C VAL A 196 7.71 -7.41 15.44
N ASN A 197 6.58 -7.40 16.16
CA ASN A 197 5.35 -8.05 15.70
C ASN A 197 4.74 -7.23 14.56
N ARG A 198 5.05 -7.60 13.31
CA ARG A 198 4.63 -6.86 12.12
C ARG A 198 3.12 -6.86 11.92
N LEU A 199 2.45 -7.96 12.30
CA LEU A 199 1.01 -8.08 12.15
C LEU A 199 0.27 -7.02 12.97
N ASP A 200 0.56 -6.94 14.27
CA ASP A 200 -0.05 -5.95 15.17
C ASP A 200 0.24 -4.51 14.72
N ILE A 201 1.38 -4.27 14.09
CA ILE A 201 1.75 -2.94 13.60
C ILE A 201 0.98 -2.60 12.34
N PHE A 202 0.85 -3.52 11.38
CA PHE A 202 0.01 -3.29 10.22
C PHE A 202 -1.45 -3.05 10.62
N GLU A 203 -1.98 -3.86 11.54
CA GLU A 203 -3.34 -3.69 12.06
C GLU A 203 -3.51 -2.35 12.81
N GLY A 204 -2.53 -1.97 13.63
CA GLY A 204 -2.53 -0.69 14.34
C GLY A 204 -2.44 0.53 13.42
N LEU A 205 -1.58 0.47 12.38
CA LEU A 205 -1.48 1.53 11.37
C LEU A 205 -2.76 1.61 10.53
N LEU A 206 -3.35 0.46 10.17
CA LEU A 206 -4.59 0.40 9.41
C LEU A 206 -5.73 1.07 10.18
N ALA A 207 -5.88 0.73 11.46
CA ALA A 207 -6.85 1.37 12.34
C ALA A 207 -6.60 2.88 12.45
N ASN A 208 -5.34 3.31 12.65
CA ASN A 208 -5.02 4.74 12.75
C ASN A 208 -5.34 5.53 11.48
N ILE A 209 -5.03 4.97 10.30
CA ILE A 209 -5.35 5.61 9.01
C ILE A 209 -6.86 5.77 8.87
N LEU A 210 -7.64 4.73 9.19
CA LEU A 210 -9.10 4.78 9.10
C LEU A 210 -9.71 5.75 10.13
N ASP A 211 -9.20 5.78 11.36
CA ASP A 211 -9.65 6.71 12.40
C ASP A 211 -9.34 8.18 12.03
N CYS A 212 -8.27 8.41 11.25
CA CYS A 212 -7.92 9.73 10.71
C CYS A 212 -8.58 10.05 9.36
N THR A 213 -9.48 9.18 8.86
CA THR A 213 -10.19 9.39 7.59
C THR A 213 -11.66 9.66 7.87
N GLU A 214 -12.03 10.93 7.92
CA GLU A 214 -13.44 11.32 8.04
C GLU A 214 -14.18 11.07 6.70
N PRO A 215 -15.45 10.62 6.71
CA PRO A 215 -16.20 10.37 5.48
C PRO A 215 -16.34 11.59 4.55
N SER A 216 -16.30 12.80 5.09
CA SER A 216 -16.29 14.07 4.34
C SER A 216 -15.05 14.23 3.45
N ILE A 217 -13.91 13.67 3.87
CA ILE A 217 -12.63 13.75 3.15
C ILE A 217 -12.64 12.84 1.91
N LEU A 218 -13.57 11.89 1.83
CA LEU A 218 -13.75 11.02 0.65
C LEU A 218 -14.39 11.75 -0.54
N THR A 219 -14.72 13.04 -0.41
CA THR A 219 -15.16 13.87 -1.53
C THR A 219 -13.96 14.56 -2.15
N CYS A 220 -13.56 14.15 -3.36
CA CYS A 220 -12.41 14.75 -4.05
C CYS A 220 -12.81 16.13 -4.61
N GLY A 221 -12.15 17.20 -4.15
CA GLY A 221 -12.37 18.56 -4.64
C GLY A 221 -11.51 18.92 -5.84
N ASP A 222 -10.30 18.35 -5.94
CA ASP A 222 -9.33 18.61 -6.99
C ASP A 222 -8.46 17.39 -7.37
N GLU A 223 -7.48 17.61 -8.25
CA GLU A 223 -6.53 16.59 -8.73
C GLU A 223 -5.60 16.07 -7.62
N LEU A 224 -5.26 16.91 -6.63
CA LEU A 224 -4.41 16.52 -5.51
C LEU A 224 -5.16 15.61 -4.55
N ASP A 225 -6.41 15.93 -4.22
CA ASP A 225 -7.26 15.07 -3.40
C ASP A 225 -7.42 13.69 -4.04
N GLN A 226 -7.69 13.66 -5.35
CA GLN A 226 -7.83 12.42 -6.11
C GLN A 226 -6.55 11.58 -6.08
N PHE A 227 -5.38 12.21 -6.27
CA PHE A 227 -4.08 11.55 -6.16
C PHE A 227 -3.79 11.04 -4.74
N MET A 228 -4.10 11.83 -3.70
CA MET A 228 -3.91 11.39 -2.30
C MET A 228 -4.82 10.21 -1.95
N MET A 229 -6.05 10.18 -2.48
CA MET A 229 -6.99 9.08 -2.30
C MET A 229 -6.51 7.80 -2.97
N GLU A 230 -5.99 7.91 -4.19
CA GLU A 230 -5.31 6.81 -4.88
C GLU A 230 -4.14 6.27 -4.05
N GLU A 231 -3.24 7.13 -3.61
CA GLU A 231 -2.06 6.75 -2.83
C GLU A 231 -2.46 6.07 -1.52
N MET A 232 -3.47 6.61 -0.82
CA MET A 232 -4.02 6.00 0.38
C MET A 232 -4.51 4.57 0.09
N PHE A 233 -5.37 4.38 -0.90
CA PHE A 233 -5.92 3.06 -1.19
C PHE A 233 -4.86 2.07 -1.70
N THR A 234 -3.86 2.55 -2.44
CA THR A 234 -2.70 1.74 -2.86
C THR A 234 -1.94 1.19 -1.66
N VAL A 235 -1.62 2.04 -0.68
CA VAL A 235 -0.92 1.62 0.54
C VAL A 235 -1.79 0.68 1.37
N LEU A 236 -3.09 0.97 1.52
CA LEU A 236 -4.02 0.09 2.21
C LEU A 236 -4.08 -1.30 1.55
N GLY A 237 -4.10 -1.37 0.22
CA GLY A 237 -4.05 -2.63 -0.53
C GLY A 237 -2.78 -3.43 -0.25
N GLN A 238 -1.62 -2.78 -0.21
CA GLN A 238 -0.34 -3.42 0.13
C GLN A 238 -0.29 -3.91 1.60
N MET A 239 -0.91 -3.18 2.53
CA MET A 239 -1.02 -3.62 3.92
C MET A 239 -1.91 -4.85 4.06
N GLU A 240 -3.07 -4.86 3.39
CA GLU A 240 -3.98 -6.02 3.35
C GLU A 240 -3.29 -7.26 2.74
N GLU A 241 -2.50 -7.08 1.68
CA GLU A 241 -1.65 -8.14 1.12
C GLU A 241 -0.72 -8.71 2.19
N CYS A 242 0.03 -7.86 2.90
CA CYS A 242 0.94 -8.29 3.97
C CYS A 242 0.20 -9.03 5.10
N ILE A 243 -0.92 -8.49 5.58
CA ILE A 243 -1.73 -9.08 6.65
C ILE A 243 -2.26 -10.44 6.21
N SER A 244 -2.72 -10.57 4.96
CA SER A 244 -3.28 -11.82 4.43
C SER A 244 -2.32 -12.99 4.56
N PHE A 245 -1.03 -12.78 4.33
CA PHE A 245 -0.02 -13.81 4.46
C PHE A 245 0.51 -13.96 5.90
N LEU A 246 0.57 -12.88 6.67
CA LEU A 246 0.98 -12.95 8.08
C LEU A 246 -0.04 -13.67 8.96
N ARG A 247 -1.33 -13.66 8.59
CA ARG A 247 -2.39 -14.45 9.23
C ARG A 247 -2.66 -15.80 8.53
N GLY A 248 -2.20 -15.93 7.30
CA GLY A 248 -2.43 -17.09 6.45
C GLY A 248 -1.92 -18.40 7.05
N PRO A 249 -2.61 -19.53 6.87
CA PRO A 249 -2.14 -20.82 7.40
C PRO A 249 -0.88 -21.29 6.67
N LEU A 250 -0.01 -21.97 7.42
CA LEU A 250 1.16 -22.66 6.91
C LEU A 250 0.76 -24.04 6.38
N CYS A 251 1.01 -24.29 5.10
CA CYS A 251 0.72 -25.56 4.43
C CYS A 251 2.01 -26.33 4.17
N GLU A 252 2.03 -27.62 4.54
CA GLU A 252 3.05 -28.57 4.09
C GLU A 252 2.59 -29.18 2.77
N ILE A 253 3.45 -29.12 1.75
CA ILE A 253 3.15 -29.63 0.42
C ILE A 253 3.87 -30.97 0.26
N GLU A 254 3.09 -32.01 0.02
CA GLU A 254 3.60 -33.34 -0.35
C GLU A 254 3.97 -33.33 -1.82
N ASP A 255 5.26 -33.09 -2.12
CA ASP A 255 5.82 -33.33 -3.43
C ASP A 255 6.36 -34.78 -3.50
N PHE A 256 6.46 -35.37 -4.69
CA PHE A 256 6.97 -36.73 -4.92
C PHE A 256 8.47 -36.90 -4.55
N GLY A 257 9.12 -35.84 -4.05
CA GLY A 257 10.51 -35.81 -3.57
C GLY A 257 10.66 -35.80 -2.05
N SER A 258 11.85 -36.20 -1.55
CA SER A 258 12.15 -36.34 -0.12
C SER A 258 12.25 -35.03 0.68
N ARG A 259 12.02 -33.87 0.08
CA ARG A 259 12.18 -32.56 0.72
C ARG A 259 10.82 -31.93 1.00
N ARG A 260 10.51 -31.69 2.27
CA ARG A 260 9.32 -30.95 2.70
C ARG A 260 9.35 -29.53 2.16
N ILE A 261 8.32 -29.15 1.42
CA ILE A 261 8.11 -27.79 0.94
C ILE A 261 7.01 -27.16 1.81
N TYR A 262 7.26 -25.94 2.28
CA TYR A 262 6.28 -25.17 3.04
C TYR A 262 5.84 -23.95 2.24
N ALA A 263 4.53 -23.73 2.20
CA ALA A 263 3.91 -22.59 1.56
C ALA A 263 2.85 -21.96 2.46
N ILE A 264 2.49 -20.72 2.17
CA ILE A 264 1.45 -19.98 2.89
C ILE A 264 0.27 -19.79 1.96
N ARG A 265 -0.93 -20.00 2.48
CA ARG A 265 -2.17 -19.57 1.83
C ARG A 265 -2.55 -18.19 2.36
N GLY A 266 -2.80 -17.23 1.49
CA GLY A 266 -3.31 -15.92 1.93
C GLY A 266 -4.70 -16.06 2.57
N GLN A 267 -4.96 -15.31 3.64
CA GLN A 267 -6.28 -15.27 4.26
C GLN A 267 -7.27 -14.55 3.34
N GLN A 268 -8.32 -15.26 2.92
CA GLN A 268 -9.29 -14.77 1.92
C GLN A 268 -9.95 -13.43 2.28
N THR A 269 -10.21 -13.15 3.56
CA THR A 269 -10.82 -11.88 3.99
C THR A 269 -9.92 -10.68 3.70
N HIS A 270 -8.61 -10.82 3.91
CA HIS A 270 -7.64 -9.77 3.64
C HIS A 270 -7.27 -9.71 2.15
N LEU A 271 -7.31 -10.84 1.42
CA LEU A 271 -7.20 -10.83 -0.04
C LEU A 271 -8.38 -10.10 -0.71
N ASP A 272 -9.61 -10.29 -0.21
CA ASP A 272 -10.78 -9.51 -0.64
C ASP A 272 -10.60 -8.02 -0.34
N GLY A 273 -10.08 -7.69 0.85
CA GLY A 273 -9.70 -6.33 1.23
C GLY A 273 -8.71 -5.72 0.24
N MET A 274 -7.60 -6.42 -0.03
CA MET A 274 -6.57 -6.05 -1.00
C MET A 274 -7.18 -5.74 -2.38
N ILE A 275 -7.96 -6.67 -2.95
CA ILE A 275 -8.59 -6.51 -4.28
C ILE A 275 -9.46 -5.25 -4.31
N ARG A 276 -10.33 -5.05 -3.30
CA ARG A 276 -11.23 -3.89 -3.22
C ARG A 276 -10.45 -2.58 -3.09
N LYS A 277 -9.34 -2.55 -2.36
CA LYS A 277 -8.50 -1.35 -2.22
C LYS A 277 -7.78 -1.00 -3.52
N PHE A 278 -7.28 -1.98 -4.27
CA PHE A 278 -6.70 -1.70 -5.59
C PHE A 278 -7.75 -1.33 -6.65
N ILE A 279 -8.98 -1.87 -6.56
CA ILE A 279 -10.11 -1.38 -7.36
C ILE A 279 -10.36 0.11 -7.07
N LEU A 280 -10.48 0.49 -5.79
CA LEU A 280 -10.63 1.90 -5.43
C LEU A 280 -9.47 2.74 -5.95
N ALA A 281 -8.22 2.34 -5.69
CA ALA A 281 -7.03 3.05 -6.16
C ALA A 281 -7.09 3.31 -7.68
N SER A 282 -7.31 2.26 -8.49
CA SER A 282 -7.45 2.41 -9.94
C SER A 282 -8.55 3.40 -10.33
N THR A 283 -9.72 3.39 -9.68
CA THR A 283 -10.78 4.34 -10.03
C THR A 283 -10.49 5.78 -9.59
N PHE A 284 -9.56 6.00 -8.66
CA PHE A 284 -9.06 7.33 -8.30
C PHE A 284 -7.90 7.78 -9.19
N THR A 285 -7.10 6.87 -9.77
CA THR A 285 -5.90 7.23 -10.53
C THR A 285 -6.14 8.27 -11.62
N LEU A 286 -5.30 9.33 -11.67
CA LEU A 286 -5.43 10.43 -12.62
C LEU A 286 -5.17 10.02 -14.07
N SER A 287 -5.74 10.76 -15.03
CA SER A 287 -5.49 10.49 -16.45
C SER A 287 -3.99 10.58 -16.78
N GLY A 288 -3.48 9.60 -17.52
CA GLY A 288 -2.06 9.52 -17.90
C GLY A 288 -1.09 9.08 -16.79
N ASP A 289 -1.57 8.72 -15.60
CA ASP A 289 -0.73 8.11 -14.56
C ASP A 289 -0.50 6.61 -14.86
N PRO A 290 0.76 6.14 -14.99
CA PRO A 290 1.05 4.73 -15.21
C PRO A 290 0.75 3.80 -14.02
N SER A 291 0.49 4.32 -12.81
CA SER A 291 0.14 3.53 -11.62
C SER A 291 -1.11 2.64 -11.81
N PHE A 292 -1.98 2.99 -12.77
CA PHE A 292 -3.13 2.17 -13.17
C PHE A 292 -2.74 0.72 -13.46
N LEU A 293 -1.65 0.51 -14.21
CA LEU A 293 -1.18 -0.82 -14.59
C LEU A 293 -0.77 -1.63 -13.36
N PHE A 294 -0.09 -0.97 -12.41
CA PHE A 294 0.27 -1.58 -11.13
C PHE A 294 -0.97 -1.99 -10.33
N CYS A 295 -2.00 -1.15 -10.28
CA CYS A 295 -3.25 -1.48 -9.60
C CYS A 295 -3.93 -2.72 -10.21
N PHE A 296 -4.02 -2.80 -11.55
CA PHE A 296 -4.61 -3.96 -12.20
C PHE A 296 -3.78 -5.24 -12.06
N ASP A 297 -2.45 -5.14 -12.15
CA ASP A 297 -1.57 -6.27 -11.84
C ASP A 297 -1.84 -6.78 -10.43
N LYS A 298 -1.98 -5.88 -9.44
CA LYS A 298 -2.29 -6.25 -8.06
C LYS A 298 -3.69 -6.81 -7.86
N ILE A 299 -4.69 -6.35 -8.60
CA ILE A 299 -6.03 -6.96 -8.63
C ILE A 299 -5.93 -8.41 -9.13
N LEU A 300 -5.25 -8.63 -10.26
CA LEU A 300 -5.06 -9.96 -10.84
C LEU A 300 -4.29 -10.89 -9.90
N GLU A 301 -3.22 -10.41 -9.27
CA GLU A 301 -2.50 -11.13 -8.21
C GLU A 301 -3.44 -11.56 -7.09
N GLY A 302 -4.25 -10.63 -6.57
CA GLY A 302 -5.21 -10.87 -5.50
C GLY A 302 -6.23 -11.95 -5.88
N ILE A 303 -6.78 -11.90 -7.11
CA ILE A 303 -7.75 -12.87 -7.60
C ILE A 303 -7.13 -14.27 -7.72
N VAL A 304 -5.90 -14.35 -8.26
CA VAL A 304 -5.15 -15.62 -8.38
C VAL A 304 -4.84 -16.20 -7.00
N LEU A 305 -4.42 -15.37 -6.04
CA LEU A 305 -4.15 -15.78 -4.66
C LEU A 305 -5.42 -16.18 -3.90
N TYR A 306 -6.56 -15.56 -4.22
CA TYR A 306 -7.85 -15.92 -3.63
C TYR A 306 -8.25 -17.36 -4.00
N GLY A 307 -8.01 -17.74 -5.27
CA GLY A 307 -8.20 -19.07 -5.82
C GLY A 307 -9.66 -19.46 -6.06
N GLY A 308 -9.90 -20.36 -7.03
CA GLY A 308 -11.23 -20.90 -7.34
C GLY A 308 -12.19 -19.94 -8.07
N ILE A 309 -11.78 -18.70 -8.34
CA ILE A 309 -12.55 -17.71 -9.09
C ILE A 309 -12.59 -18.09 -10.57
N HIS A 310 -13.72 -17.83 -11.23
CA HIS A 310 -13.92 -18.21 -12.64
C HIS A 310 -12.98 -17.43 -13.55
N LEU A 311 -12.42 -18.11 -14.56
CA LEU A 311 -11.47 -17.51 -15.50
C LEU A 311 -12.08 -16.32 -16.24
N TYR A 312 -13.40 -16.31 -16.46
CA TYR A 312 -14.10 -15.19 -17.08
C TYR A 312 -13.95 -13.87 -16.29
N VAL A 313 -13.93 -13.93 -14.95
CA VAL A 313 -13.71 -12.75 -14.10
C VAL A 313 -12.26 -12.28 -14.21
N ILE A 314 -11.31 -13.21 -14.33
CA ILE A 314 -9.90 -12.87 -14.55
C ILE A 314 -9.71 -12.20 -15.91
N ALA A 315 -10.31 -12.77 -16.96
CA ALA A 315 -10.29 -12.23 -18.32
C ALA A 315 -10.84 -10.80 -18.35
N PHE A 316 -11.95 -10.54 -17.65
CA PHE A 316 -12.48 -9.18 -17.52
C PHE A 316 -11.45 -8.17 -16.98
N PHE A 317 -10.73 -8.49 -15.91
CA PHE A 317 -9.70 -7.59 -15.37
C PHE A 317 -8.44 -7.52 -16.25
N CYS A 318 -8.11 -8.57 -17.00
CA CYS A 318 -7.07 -8.51 -18.04
C CYS A 318 -7.46 -7.54 -19.16
N GLU A 319 -8.69 -7.58 -19.66
CA GLU A 319 -9.20 -6.66 -20.69
C GLU A 319 -9.24 -5.21 -20.19
N LEU A 320 -9.65 -4.98 -18.93
CA LEU A 320 -9.54 -3.65 -18.32
C LEU A 320 -8.10 -3.14 -18.32
N ARG A 321 -7.15 -3.97 -17.89
CA ARG A 321 -5.72 -3.60 -17.89
C ARG A 321 -5.23 -3.23 -19.29
N LEU A 322 -5.58 -4.02 -20.32
CA LEU A 322 -5.21 -3.76 -21.71
C LEU A 322 -5.82 -2.45 -22.23
N PHE A 323 -7.08 -2.16 -21.88
CA PHE A 323 -7.72 -0.89 -22.23
C PHE A 323 -6.94 0.33 -21.70
N TYR A 324 -6.50 0.30 -20.45
CA TYR A 324 -5.73 1.40 -19.86
C TYR A 324 -4.28 1.46 -20.36
N GLU A 325 -3.69 0.31 -20.71
CA GLU A 325 -2.38 0.24 -21.37
C GLU A 325 -2.43 0.97 -22.73
N ASP A 326 -3.48 0.72 -23.52
CA ASP A 326 -3.73 1.43 -24.78
C ASP A 326 -3.97 2.94 -24.56
N GLU A 327 -4.72 3.32 -23.53
CA GLU A 327 -4.98 4.72 -23.19
C GLU A 327 -3.67 5.48 -22.86
N LEU A 328 -2.80 4.86 -22.06
CA LEU A 328 -1.51 5.43 -21.69
C LEU A 328 -0.59 5.65 -22.91
N LEU A 329 -0.56 4.68 -23.84
CA LEU A 329 0.20 4.80 -25.08
C LEU A 329 -0.30 5.95 -25.96
N ASN A 330 -1.62 6.18 -25.99
CA ASN A 330 -2.24 7.27 -26.74
C ASN A 330 -1.94 8.65 -26.13
N CYS A 331 -1.70 8.74 -24.82
CA CYS A 331 -1.27 9.96 -24.14
C CYS A 331 0.19 10.36 -24.42
N GLY A 332 0.95 9.57 -25.20
CA GLY A 332 2.36 9.86 -25.50
C GLY A 332 3.32 9.57 -24.36
N THR A 333 2.81 9.08 -23.22
CA THR A 333 3.61 8.60 -22.08
C THR A 333 4.22 7.26 -22.46
N VAL A 334 5.45 7.27 -22.98
CA VAL A 334 6.18 6.02 -23.21
C VAL A 334 6.40 5.35 -21.85
N PRO A 335 6.05 4.06 -21.65
CA PRO A 335 6.23 3.35 -20.37
C PRO A 335 7.71 3.09 -20.00
N ARG A 336 8.61 4.07 -20.13
CA ARG A 336 10.06 3.89 -19.91
C ARG A 336 10.42 3.65 -18.44
N LEU A 337 9.50 3.90 -17.51
CA LEU A 337 9.72 3.70 -16.07
C LEU A 337 9.08 2.41 -15.51
N PHE A 338 8.25 1.71 -16.29
CA PHE A 338 7.52 0.51 -15.86
C PHE A 338 7.99 -0.81 -16.53
N GLU A 339 9.19 -0.84 -17.09
CA GLU A 339 9.88 -2.09 -17.48
C GLU A 339 10.21 -3.03 -16.29
N LYS A 340 9.69 -2.75 -15.09
CA LYS A 340 10.03 -3.49 -13.88
C LYS A 340 9.06 -4.65 -13.67
N ASN A 341 9.37 -5.76 -14.35
CA ASN A 341 8.97 -7.13 -14.02
C ASN A 341 7.50 -7.28 -13.56
N SER A 342 6.57 -7.43 -14.51
CA SER A 342 5.26 -8.01 -14.24
C SER A 342 5.41 -9.14 -13.24
N SER A 343 4.71 -9.04 -12.12
CA SER A 343 4.77 -10.02 -11.05
C SER A 343 4.52 -11.43 -11.61
N PRO A 344 5.24 -12.47 -11.14
CA PRO A 344 5.01 -13.84 -11.58
C PRO A 344 3.54 -14.30 -11.43
N LEU A 345 2.82 -13.70 -10.47
CA LEU A 345 1.40 -13.97 -10.21
C LEU A 345 0.48 -13.28 -11.22
N ALA A 346 0.76 -12.02 -11.60
CA ALA A 346 0.04 -11.32 -12.66
C ALA A 346 0.28 -11.99 -14.04
N ALA A 347 1.52 -12.39 -14.31
CA ALA A 347 1.85 -13.16 -15.52
C ALA A 347 1.15 -14.54 -15.55
N LEU A 348 1.00 -15.19 -14.39
CA LEU A 348 0.23 -16.42 -14.26
C LEU A 348 -1.26 -16.19 -14.60
N ALA A 349 -1.85 -15.05 -14.21
CA ALA A 349 -3.23 -14.72 -14.57
C ALA A 349 -3.42 -14.68 -16.10
N ASN A 350 -2.54 -13.99 -16.82
CA ASN A 350 -2.58 -13.94 -18.30
C ASN A 350 -2.44 -15.34 -18.90
N THR A 351 -1.50 -16.14 -18.39
CA THR A 351 -1.28 -17.53 -18.85
C THR A 351 -2.52 -18.40 -18.62
N LEU A 352 -3.26 -18.21 -17.52
CA LEU A 352 -4.48 -18.96 -17.22
C LEU A 352 -5.61 -18.58 -18.19
N VAL A 353 -5.75 -17.31 -18.54
CA VAL A 353 -6.75 -16.84 -19.51
C VAL A 353 -6.44 -17.33 -20.92
N GLU A 354 -5.18 -17.24 -21.36
CA GLU A 354 -4.71 -17.76 -22.65
C GLU A 354 -4.99 -19.26 -22.78
N ARG A 355 -4.57 -20.07 -21.80
CA ARG A 355 -4.82 -21.52 -21.79
C ARG A 355 -6.31 -21.86 -21.72
N GLY A 356 -7.10 -21.07 -20.99
CA GLY A 356 -8.55 -21.25 -20.94
C GLY A 356 -9.20 -21.02 -22.31
N SER A 357 -8.69 -20.03 -23.05
CA SER A 357 -9.15 -19.69 -24.40
C SER A 357 -8.70 -20.71 -25.45
N GLU A 358 -7.50 -21.28 -25.31
CA GLU A 358 -6.99 -22.35 -26.17
C GLU A 358 -7.75 -23.68 -25.97
N MET A 359 -8.21 -23.97 -24.74
CA MET A 359 -8.97 -25.19 -24.41
C MET A 359 -10.47 -25.07 -24.72
N GLY A 360 -11.02 -23.86 -24.82
CA GLY A 360 -12.43 -23.61 -25.09
C GLY A 360 -12.67 -23.07 -26.49
N THR A 361 -13.24 -23.87 -27.40
CA THR A 361 -13.68 -23.40 -28.73
C THR A 361 -14.99 -22.58 -28.71
N LEU A 362 -15.55 -22.24 -27.54
CA LEU A 362 -16.71 -21.36 -27.38
C LEU A 362 -16.64 -20.60 -26.04
N ASP A 363 -16.95 -19.30 -26.04
CA ASP A 363 -17.04 -18.39 -24.88
C ASP A 363 -17.81 -18.93 -23.66
N ASN A 364 -18.69 -19.92 -23.86
CA ASN A 364 -19.46 -20.54 -22.78
C ASN A 364 -18.60 -21.39 -21.82
N ASP A 365 -17.45 -21.91 -22.23
CA ASP A 365 -16.66 -22.85 -21.40
C ASP A 365 -15.78 -22.12 -20.35
N LEU A 366 -15.38 -20.87 -20.60
CA LEU A 366 -14.64 -20.04 -19.64
C LEU A 366 -15.42 -19.74 -18.36
N LYS A 367 -16.76 -19.84 -18.42
CA LYS A 367 -17.66 -19.69 -17.26
C LYS A 367 -17.60 -20.87 -16.30
N HIS A 368 -17.14 -22.03 -16.75
CA HIS A 368 -17.06 -23.24 -15.93
C HIS A 368 -15.61 -23.53 -15.51
N LEU A 369 -14.64 -22.93 -16.20
CA LEU A 369 -13.23 -23.01 -15.85
C LEU A 369 -12.93 -22.07 -14.68
N ARG A 370 -12.29 -22.63 -13.65
CA ARG A 370 -11.89 -21.92 -12.44
C ARG A 370 -10.38 -21.80 -12.38
N CYS A 371 -9.90 -20.70 -11.83
CA CYS A 371 -8.49 -20.60 -11.50
C CYS A 371 -8.15 -21.62 -10.41
N PRO A 372 -7.00 -22.27 -10.51
CA PRO A 372 -6.58 -23.21 -9.48
C PRO A 372 -6.25 -22.46 -8.19
N TYR A 373 -6.15 -23.19 -7.08
CA TYR A 373 -5.67 -22.59 -5.83
C TYR A 373 -4.17 -22.37 -5.92
N VAL A 374 -3.72 -21.18 -5.50
CA VAL A 374 -2.30 -20.80 -5.51
C VAL A 374 -1.82 -20.55 -4.10
N LEU A 375 -0.71 -21.20 -3.75
CA LEU A 375 0.03 -20.99 -2.50
C LEU A 375 1.35 -20.27 -2.79
N VAL A 376 1.87 -19.53 -1.82
CA VAL A 376 3.15 -18.83 -1.95
C VAL A 376 4.22 -19.54 -1.12
N LYS A 377 5.28 -19.98 -1.79
CA LYS A 377 6.39 -20.67 -1.12
C LYS A 377 7.19 -19.69 -0.26
N ILE A 378 7.52 -20.08 0.97
CA ILE A 378 8.14 -19.17 1.96
C ILE A 378 9.54 -18.70 1.57
N ASN A 379 10.31 -19.57 0.90
CA ASN A 379 11.74 -19.33 0.68
C ASN A 379 12.04 -18.47 -0.55
N ASP A 380 11.18 -18.52 -1.57
CA ASP A 380 11.40 -17.87 -2.87
C ASP A 380 10.17 -17.14 -3.41
N GLU A 381 9.07 -17.08 -2.63
CA GLU A 381 7.79 -16.42 -2.97
C GLU A 381 7.20 -16.88 -4.31
N LYS A 382 7.61 -18.06 -4.79
CA LYS A 382 7.09 -18.60 -6.05
C LYS A 382 5.68 -19.14 -5.84
N PRO A 383 4.77 -18.90 -6.81
CA PRO A 383 3.45 -19.50 -6.78
C PRO A 383 3.56 -21.01 -6.95
N ILE A 384 2.77 -21.75 -6.17
CA ILE A 384 2.56 -23.18 -6.31
C ILE A 384 1.09 -23.41 -6.57
N ILE A 385 0.79 -24.02 -7.72
CA ILE A 385 -0.56 -24.38 -8.14
C ILE A 385 -0.94 -25.69 -7.44
N VAL A 386 -2.14 -25.74 -6.88
CA VAL A 386 -2.64 -26.89 -6.13
C VAL A 386 -4.03 -27.31 -6.61
N ASP A 387 -4.21 -28.60 -6.86
CA ASP A 387 -5.45 -29.15 -7.41
C ASP A 387 -6.57 -29.30 -6.35
N ALA A 388 -6.19 -29.54 -5.09
CA ALA A 388 -7.14 -29.66 -3.98
C ALA A 388 -6.53 -29.15 -2.68
N LEU A 389 -7.29 -28.33 -1.94
CA LEU A 389 -6.95 -27.91 -0.59
C LEU A 389 -7.60 -28.88 0.41
N HIS A 390 -6.77 -29.55 1.21
CA HIS A 390 -7.23 -30.29 2.36
C HIS A 390 -7.02 -29.43 3.61
N GLU A 391 -8.09 -28.82 4.13
CA GLU A 391 -8.03 -28.08 5.39
C GLU A 391 -8.16 -29.05 6.57
N PRO A 392 -7.22 -29.07 7.53
CA PRO A 392 -7.45 -29.72 8.80
C PRO A 392 -8.57 -28.98 9.56
N ALA A 393 -9.59 -29.70 9.99
CA ALA A 393 -10.70 -29.13 10.75
C ALA A 393 -10.20 -28.56 12.10
N GLY A 394 -10.24 -27.23 12.25
CA GLY A 394 -9.96 -26.56 13.50
C GLY A 394 -9.70 -25.06 13.34
N LYS A 395 -10.50 -24.22 14.00
CA LYS A 395 -10.27 -22.77 14.14
C LYS A 395 -8.96 -22.51 14.92
N HIS A 396 -7.83 -22.42 14.23
CA HIS A 396 -6.56 -22.05 14.86
C HIS A 396 -5.90 -20.87 14.11
N SER A 397 -6.51 -19.68 14.20
CA SER A 397 -5.96 -18.43 13.67
C SER A 397 -4.83 -17.82 14.53
N HIS A 398 -4.09 -18.63 15.30
CA HIS A 398 -3.02 -18.15 16.19
C HIS A 398 -1.72 -18.96 16.12
N GLU A 399 -1.46 -19.67 15.03
CA GLU A 399 -0.32 -20.60 14.99
C GLU A 399 0.99 -20.08 14.40
N ILE A 400 1.09 -18.90 13.78
CA ILE A 400 2.40 -18.41 13.30
C ILE A 400 3.31 -18.01 14.49
N THR A 401 2.75 -17.35 15.51
CA THR A 401 3.47 -17.02 16.76
C THR A 401 3.74 -18.27 17.60
N LEU A 402 2.84 -19.26 17.56
CA LEU A 402 3.00 -20.54 18.25
C LEU A 402 3.96 -21.50 17.54
N LEU A 403 4.08 -21.51 16.21
CA LEU A 403 5.06 -22.33 15.49
C LEU A 403 6.48 -21.79 15.62
N LEU A 404 6.65 -20.46 15.65
CA LEU A 404 7.95 -19.84 15.92
C LEU A 404 8.40 -20.04 17.38
N SER A 405 7.46 -20.22 18.33
CA SER A 405 7.77 -20.64 19.71
C SER A 405 7.79 -22.17 19.91
N ALA A 406 7.11 -22.94 19.06
CA ALA A 406 7.07 -24.41 19.08
C ALA A 406 8.21 -25.07 18.30
N ALA A 407 9.07 -24.31 17.61
CA ALA A 407 10.40 -24.78 17.21
C ALA A 407 11.27 -25.22 18.42
N LYS A 408 10.82 -24.95 19.66
CA LYS A 408 11.37 -25.50 20.92
C LYS A 408 10.64 -26.73 21.48
N LEU A 409 9.50 -27.16 20.94
CA LEU A 409 8.74 -28.30 21.47
C LEU A 409 8.51 -29.36 20.40
N LYS A 410 9.37 -30.38 20.44
CA LYS A 410 9.10 -31.71 19.89
C LYS A 410 7.76 -32.23 20.45
N ALA A 411 6.73 -32.31 19.63
CA ALA A 411 5.61 -33.22 19.88
C ALA A 411 4.89 -33.60 18.58
N LYS A 412 5.13 -34.84 18.14
CA LYS A 412 4.25 -35.57 17.23
C LYS A 412 2.82 -35.56 17.79
N ARG A 413 1.82 -35.15 17.00
CA ARG A 413 0.47 -35.70 17.10
C ARG A 413 -0.12 -35.92 15.71
N LYS A 414 -0.38 -37.19 15.41
CA LYS A 414 -1.32 -37.63 14.37
C LYS A 414 -2.73 -37.38 14.90
N ILE A 415 -3.60 -36.73 14.14
CA ILE A 415 -5.03 -36.65 14.47
C ILE A 415 -5.83 -36.90 13.18
N HIS A 416 -6.64 -37.96 13.21
CA HIS A 416 -7.79 -38.19 12.34
C HIS A 416 -8.99 -37.45 12.94
N GLY A 417 -9.84 -36.83 12.12
CA GLY A 417 -11.07 -36.19 12.55
C GLY A 417 -11.84 -35.57 11.37
N GLU A 418 -13.15 -35.74 11.37
CA GLU A 418 -14.09 -35.72 10.24
C GLU A 418 -14.37 -34.35 9.58
N HIS A 419 -14.83 -34.43 8.32
CA HIS A 419 -15.21 -33.33 7.44
C HIS A 419 -16.34 -32.46 7.99
N GLN A 420 -16.04 -31.20 8.29
CA GLN A 420 -16.89 -30.04 7.98
C GLN A 420 -15.99 -28.83 7.66
N SER A 421 -15.61 -28.70 6.39
CA SER A 421 -15.10 -27.44 5.82
C SER A 421 -16.27 -26.81 5.06
N GLU A 422 -16.49 -25.51 5.21
CA GLU A 422 -17.36 -24.74 4.31
C GLU A 422 -16.76 -24.82 2.91
N VAL A 423 -17.13 -25.85 2.15
CA VAL A 423 -16.81 -25.94 0.73
C VAL A 423 -17.60 -24.83 0.05
N GLN A 424 -16.97 -23.68 -0.17
CA GLN A 424 -17.53 -22.62 -1.00
C GLN A 424 -17.98 -23.25 -2.32
N THR A 425 -19.26 -23.14 -2.60
CA THR A 425 -19.81 -23.72 -3.83
C THR A 425 -19.27 -22.97 -5.03
N SER A 426 -19.31 -23.59 -6.21
CA SER A 426 -18.95 -22.87 -7.45
C SER A 426 -19.78 -21.60 -7.61
N GLU A 427 -21.04 -21.62 -7.16
CA GLU A 427 -21.92 -20.45 -7.21
C GLU A 427 -21.44 -19.31 -6.30
N ASP A 428 -20.95 -19.62 -5.09
CA ASP A 428 -20.42 -18.61 -4.17
C ASP A 428 -19.19 -17.90 -4.75
N LEU A 429 -18.30 -18.65 -5.41
CA LEU A 429 -17.10 -18.12 -6.04
C LEU A 429 -17.43 -17.29 -7.30
N TRP A 430 -18.47 -17.67 -8.04
CA TRP A 430 -18.99 -16.86 -9.15
C TRP A 430 -19.56 -15.52 -8.65
N LYS A 431 -20.47 -15.58 -7.66
CA LYS A 431 -21.05 -14.39 -7.02
C LYS A 431 -19.97 -13.49 -6.44
N LYS A 432 -18.92 -14.07 -5.85
CA LYS A 432 -17.79 -13.31 -5.31
C LYS A 432 -17.05 -12.56 -6.41
N GLY A 433 -16.68 -13.25 -7.50
CA GLY A 433 -16.02 -12.63 -8.65
C GLY A 433 -16.87 -11.51 -9.28
N LEU A 434 -18.16 -11.75 -9.50
CA LEU A 434 -19.09 -10.73 -9.99
C LEU A 434 -19.20 -9.53 -9.05
N SER A 435 -19.16 -9.76 -7.73
CA SER A 435 -19.21 -8.66 -6.76
C SER A 435 -18.03 -7.69 -6.91
N TRP A 436 -16.84 -8.16 -7.34
CA TRP A 436 -15.70 -7.28 -7.61
C TRP A 436 -15.87 -6.49 -8.90
N VAL A 437 -16.41 -7.12 -9.94
CA VAL A 437 -16.72 -6.45 -11.21
C VAL A 437 -17.74 -5.34 -11.00
N GLN A 438 -18.84 -5.63 -10.29
CA GLN A 438 -19.86 -4.65 -9.93
C GLN A 438 -19.29 -3.55 -9.02
N PHE A 439 -18.42 -3.91 -8.07
CA PHE A 439 -17.77 -2.93 -7.21
C PHE A 439 -16.88 -1.98 -8.01
N TRP A 440 -16.08 -2.49 -8.94
CA TRP A 440 -15.30 -1.64 -9.85
C TRP A 440 -16.20 -0.73 -10.68
N GLN A 441 -17.30 -1.27 -11.23
CA GLN A 441 -18.24 -0.48 -12.04
C GLN A 441 -18.81 0.70 -11.26
N ASN A 442 -19.26 0.44 -10.03
CA ASN A 442 -19.81 1.49 -9.16
C ASN A 442 -18.75 2.54 -8.81
N CYS A 443 -17.56 2.10 -8.41
CA CYS A 443 -16.46 3.02 -8.10
C CYS A 443 -16.04 3.86 -9.32
N TYR A 444 -16.02 3.27 -10.52
CA TYR A 444 -15.73 4.00 -11.74
C TYR A 444 -16.80 5.06 -12.02
N LEU A 445 -18.08 4.71 -11.94
CA LEU A 445 -19.18 5.65 -12.13
C LEU A 445 -19.13 6.82 -11.14
N ASP A 446 -18.84 6.52 -9.88
CA ASP A 446 -18.76 7.54 -8.81
C ASP A 446 -17.57 8.49 -9.00
N ASN A 447 -16.41 7.97 -9.47
CA ASN A 447 -15.15 8.73 -9.47
C ASN A 447 -14.73 9.28 -10.84
N LYS A 448 -15.13 8.62 -11.93
CA LYS A 448 -14.76 8.96 -13.33
C LYS A 448 -15.96 9.36 -14.19
N GLY A 449 -17.18 9.05 -13.75
CA GLY A 449 -18.39 9.36 -14.49
C GLY A 449 -18.72 8.30 -15.55
N GLU A 450 -19.04 8.71 -16.77
CA GLU A 450 -19.57 7.80 -17.79
C GLU A 450 -18.55 6.74 -18.24
N ILE A 451 -18.98 5.49 -18.29
CA ILE A 451 -18.15 4.36 -18.74
C ILE A 451 -17.95 4.42 -20.26
N PRO A 452 -16.69 4.40 -20.75
CA PRO A 452 -16.40 4.33 -22.18
C PRO A 452 -17.10 3.16 -22.88
N ILE A 453 -17.54 3.35 -24.12
CA ILE A 453 -18.31 2.34 -24.88
C ILE A 453 -17.57 0.99 -24.94
N LYS A 454 -16.23 1.00 -25.13
CA LYS A 454 -15.40 -0.21 -25.13
C LYS A 454 -15.47 -0.99 -23.82
N LEU A 455 -15.62 -0.30 -22.69
CA LEU A 455 -15.78 -0.94 -21.39
C LEU A 455 -17.24 -1.35 -21.15
N ALA A 456 -18.20 -0.56 -21.62
CA ALA A 456 -19.62 -0.88 -21.53
C ALA A 456 -19.98 -2.21 -22.24
N THR A 457 -19.31 -2.54 -23.35
CA THR A 457 -19.46 -3.85 -24.01
C THR A 457 -18.97 -4.99 -23.12
N LEU A 458 -17.82 -4.86 -22.46
CA LEU A 458 -17.30 -5.85 -21.51
C LEU A 458 -18.29 -6.10 -20.35
N PHE A 459 -18.98 -5.06 -19.87
CA PHE A 459 -20.01 -5.19 -18.83
C PHE A 459 -21.28 -5.89 -19.31
N ASN A 460 -21.73 -5.60 -20.54
CA ASN A 460 -22.88 -6.28 -21.10
C ASN A 460 -22.57 -7.75 -21.34
N ASP A 461 -21.34 -8.05 -21.74
CA ASP A 461 -20.88 -9.42 -21.97
C ASP A 461 -20.80 -10.22 -20.67
N ILE A 462 -20.47 -9.61 -19.52
CA ILE A 462 -20.46 -10.31 -18.22
C ILE A 462 -21.82 -10.37 -17.52
N ASN A 463 -22.62 -9.30 -17.61
CA ASN A 463 -23.96 -9.22 -16.99
C ASN A 463 -25.03 -9.96 -17.80
N GLY A 464 -24.87 -10.08 -19.12
CA GLY A 464 -25.71 -10.91 -19.98
C GLY A 464 -25.58 -12.42 -19.73
N LEU A 465 -24.70 -12.82 -18.80
CA LEU A 465 -24.43 -14.21 -18.40
C LEU A 465 -25.04 -14.57 -17.05
N GLU A 466 -26.01 -13.79 -16.54
CA GLU A 466 -26.84 -14.25 -15.42
C GLU A 466 -27.30 -15.69 -15.71
N PRO A 467 -27.03 -16.64 -14.80
CA PRO A 467 -27.33 -18.04 -15.07
C PRO A 467 -28.84 -18.18 -15.25
N TYR A 468 -29.26 -18.60 -16.44
CA TYR A 468 -30.49 -19.35 -16.61
C TYR A 468 -30.33 -20.63 -15.78
N LEU A 469 -30.78 -20.57 -14.53
CA LEU A 469 -30.87 -21.68 -13.60
C LEU A 469 -31.87 -22.71 -14.14
N PRO A 470 -31.56 -24.02 -14.12
CA PRO A 470 -32.58 -25.05 -14.00
C PRO A 470 -33.27 -25.02 -12.63
#